data_AF-A0A5D2U0U2-F1
#
_entry.id   AF-A0A5D2U0U2-F1
#
_cell.length_a   1.000
_cell.length_b   1.000
_cell.length_c   1.000
_cell.angle_alpha   90.00
_cell.angle_beta   90.00
_cell.angle_gamma   90.00
#
_symmetry.space_group_name_H-M   'P 1'
#
loop_
_entity.id
_entity.type
_entity.pdbx_description
1 polymer ?
#
loop_
_entity_poly.entity_id
_entity_poly.type
_entity_poly.pdbx_seq_one_letter_code
_entity_poly.pdbx_strand_id
1 'polypeptide(L)' 'MEREQGVLVKEGTRPTLSALDNWSVKANRRKTTGTGRMRYLLHVPRRFKTGFREGTEAAPRNKVAAASA' A
#
# COMPACT_ATOMS: atom_id res chain seq x y z
N MET A 1 30.17 36.01 -17.09
CA MET A 1 28.77 36.41 -16.82
C MET A 1 27.95 35.14 -16.97
N GLU A 2 27.99 34.33 -15.91
CA GLU A 2 27.43 32.98 -15.84
C GLU A 2 25.93 33.04 -16.14
N ARG A 3 25.49 32.39 -17.22
CA ARG A 3 24.06 32.08 -17.42
C ARG A 3 23.81 30.71 -16.81
N GLU A 4 23.56 30.72 -15.50
CA GLU A 4 23.01 29.58 -14.78
C GLU A 4 21.68 29.18 -15.43
N GLN A 5 21.66 28.00 -16.05
CA GLN A 5 20.45 27.38 -16.57
C GLN A 5 19.60 26.94 -15.37
N GLY A 6 18.69 27.81 -14.95
CA GLY A 6 17.71 27.51 -13.92
C GLY A 6 16.77 26.39 -14.36
N VAL A 7 17.04 25.17 -13.92
CA VAL A 7 16.08 24.06 -13.95
C VAL A 7 14.91 24.46 -13.06
N LEU A 8 13.81 24.83 -13.70
CA LEU A 8 12.54 25.09 -13.03
C LEU A 8 11.96 23.74 -12.58
N VAL A 9 12.36 23.28 -11.39
CA VAL A 9 11.71 22.17 -10.70
C VAL A 9 10.30 22.66 -10.37
N LYS A 10 9.30 22.26 -11.15
CA LYS A 10 7.90 22.42 -10.79
C LYS A 10 7.65 21.54 -9.57
N GLU A 11 7.91 22.10 -8.39
CA GLU A 11 7.49 21.49 -7.13
C GLU A 11 5.99 21.24 -7.23
N GLY A 12 5.64 19.96 -7.16
CA GLY A 12 4.29 19.48 -7.41
C GLY A 12 3.26 20.24 -6.58
N THR A 13 2.10 20.44 -7.18
CA THR A 13 0.84 20.62 -6.46
C THR A 13 0.67 19.43 -5.51
N ARG A 14 1.24 19.52 -4.30
CA ARG A 14 0.99 18.59 -3.22
C ARG A 14 -0.38 18.97 -2.66
N PRO A 15 -1.48 18.25 -2.98
CA PRO A 15 -2.70 18.47 -2.25
C PRO A 15 -2.38 18.18 -0.78
N THR A 16 -2.58 19.17 0.08
CA THR A 16 -2.61 18.94 1.52
C THR A 16 -3.61 17.80 1.77
N LEU A 17 -3.27 16.89 2.68
CA LEU A 17 -3.96 15.59 2.90
C LEU A 17 -5.45 15.69 3.27
N SER A 18 -6.07 16.86 3.17
CA SER A 18 -7.46 17.16 3.52
C SER A 18 -8.20 17.96 2.43
N ALA A 19 -7.87 17.80 1.15
CA ALA A 19 -8.66 18.34 0.03
C ALA A 19 -9.99 17.58 -0.18
N LEU A 20 -10.69 17.30 0.92
CA LEU A 20 -11.95 16.57 0.96
C LEU A 20 -12.99 17.50 1.55
N ASP A 21 -13.57 18.34 0.70
CA ASP A 21 -14.72 19.16 1.05
C ASP A 21 -15.88 18.25 1.49
N ASN A 22 -16.43 18.48 2.68
CA ASN A 22 -17.56 17.70 3.22
C ASN A 22 -18.84 17.85 2.38
N TRP A 23 -18.89 18.81 1.46
CA TRP A 23 -19.96 18.95 0.48
C TRP A 23 -19.91 17.90 -0.64
N SER A 24 -18.78 17.22 -0.82
CA SER A 24 -18.56 16.24 -1.91
C SER A 24 -18.20 14.84 -1.41
N VAL A 25 -18.91 14.36 -0.38
CA VAL A 25 -18.69 13.03 0.25
C VAL A 25 -18.72 11.88 -0.76
N LYS A 26 -19.59 11.95 -1.77
CA LYS A 26 -19.72 10.91 -2.80
C LYS A 26 -18.49 10.82 -3.71
N ALA A 27 -17.89 11.96 -4.06
CA ALA A 27 -16.68 11.99 -4.84
C ALA A 27 -15.49 11.49 -4.01
N ASN A 28 -15.44 11.87 -2.73
CA ASN A 28 -14.47 11.38 -1.77
C ASN A 28 -14.52 9.85 -1.66
N ARG A 29 -15.68 9.25 -1.40
CA ARG A 29 -15.84 7.79 -1.27
C ARG A 29 -15.43 7.01 -2.52
N ARG A 30 -15.41 7.64 -3.70
CA ARG A 30 -14.94 7.02 -4.95
C ARG A 30 -13.43 7.13 -5.15
N LYS A 31 -12.81 8.19 -4.63
CA LYS A 31 -11.39 8.52 -4.85
C LYS A 31 -10.49 8.13 -3.68
N THR A 32 -11.04 8.03 -2.47
CA THR A 32 -10.28 7.70 -1.27
C THR A 32 -9.59 6.34 -1.39
N THR A 33 -8.44 6.23 -0.73
CA THR A 33 -7.74 4.96 -0.52
C THR A 33 -8.71 3.94 0.08
N GLY A 34 -8.75 2.73 -0.46
CA GLY A 34 -9.75 1.71 -0.09
C GLY A 34 -10.63 1.25 -1.26
N THR A 35 -10.84 2.11 -2.26
CA THR A 35 -11.89 1.91 -3.28
C THR A 35 -11.46 1.12 -4.53
N GLY A 36 -10.29 0.47 -4.48
CA GLY A 36 -9.70 -0.23 -5.62
C GLY A 36 -8.98 -1.51 -5.23
N ARG A 37 -8.18 -2.05 -6.16
CA ARG A 37 -7.53 -3.36 -5.98
C ARG A 37 -6.42 -3.39 -4.93
N MET A 38 -5.95 -2.24 -4.44
CA MET A 38 -4.92 -2.06 -3.40
C MET A 38 -3.88 -3.20 -3.33
N ARG A 39 -3.33 -3.61 -4.49
CA ARG A 39 -2.59 -4.89 -4.62
C ARG A 39 -1.47 -5.02 -3.59
N TYR A 40 -0.76 -3.93 -3.33
CA TYR A 40 0.29 -3.88 -2.33
C TYR A 40 -0.28 -3.84 -0.90
N LEU A 41 -1.09 -2.83 -0.60
CA LEU A 41 -1.63 -2.59 0.75
C LEU A 41 -2.55 -3.71 1.25
N LEU A 42 -3.15 -4.51 0.37
CA LEU A 42 -3.95 -5.67 0.74
C LEU A 42 -3.12 -6.75 1.46
N HIS A 43 -1.87 -6.96 1.01
CA HIS A 43 -1.00 -7.98 1.60
C HIS A 43 -0.21 -7.46 2.80
N VAL A 44 -0.11 -6.14 2.96
CA VAL A 44 0.64 -5.49 4.03
C VAL A 44 0.15 -5.91 5.44
N PRO A 45 -1.16 -5.93 5.78
CA PRO A 45 -1.64 -6.41 7.07
C PRO A 45 -1.23 -7.86 7.38
N ARG A 46 -1.18 -8.71 6.35
CA ARG A 46 -0.73 -10.11 6.50
C ARG A 46 0.78 -10.17 6.78
N ARG A 47 1.58 -9.37 6.08
CA ARG A 47 3.04 -9.27 6.28
C ARG A 47 3.38 -8.66 7.64
N PHE A 48 2.61 -7.69 8.12
CA PHE A 48 2.75 -7.11 9.46
C PHE A 48 2.63 -8.16 10.56
N LYS A 49 1.62 -9.04 10.48
CA LYS A 49 1.44 -10.14 11.46
C LYS A 49 2.63 -11.10 11.50
N THR A 50 3.30 -11.29 10.36
CA THR A 50 4.48 -12.15 10.24
C THR A 50 5.81 -11.41 10.40
N GLY A 51 5.79 -10.11 10.73
CA GLY A 51 6.99 -9.29 10.89
C GLY A 51 7.83 -9.12 9.62
N PHE A 52 7.19 -9.07 8.44
CA PHE A 52 7.85 -8.89 7.15
C PHE A 52 8.97 -9.90 6.82
N ARG A 53 8.89 -11.13 7.35
CA ARG A 53 9.85 -12.20 7.04
C ARG A 53 9.88 -12.52 5.55
N GLU A 54 11.08 -12.59 4.97
CA GLU A 54 11.32 -12.92 3.56
C GLU A 54 12.21 -14.17 3.46
N GLY A 55 12.13 -14.91 2.35
CA GLY A 55 13.02 -16.06 2.09
C GLY A 55 12.74 -17.33 2.89
N THR A 56 11.62 -17.41 3.61
CA THR A 56 11.24 -18.64 4.33
C THR A 56 10.32 -19.50 3.46
N GLU A 57 10.76 -20.71 3.11
CA GLU A 57 9.89 -21.71 2.53
C GLU A 57 9.11 -22.44 3.63
N ALA A 58 7.82 -22.68 3.41
CA ALA A 58 7.01 -23.43 4.37
C ALA A 58 7.50 -24.87 4.41
N ALA A 59 7.76 -25.40 5.60
CA ALA A 59 8.16 -26.80 5.76
C ALA A 59 7.10 -27.72 5.10
N PRO A 60 7.52 -28.74 4.34
CA PRO A 60 6.60 -29.66 3.69
C PRO A 60 5.72 -30.32 4.76
N ARG A 61 4.41 -30.29 4.54
CA ARG A 61 3.45 -30.93 5.45
C ARG A 61 3.56 -32.44 5.29
N ASN A 62 4.30 -33.11 6.15
CA ASN A 62 4.21 -34.56 6.30
C ASN A 62 2.78 -34.90 6.73
N LYS A 63 2.08 -35.74 5.96
CA LYS A 63 0.78 -36.30 6.38
C LYS A 63 1.04 -37.06 7.67
N VAL A 64 0.59 -36.51 8.80
CA VAL A 64 0.51 -37.28 10.04
C VAL A 64 -0.44 -38.43 9.73
N ALA A 65 0.07 -39.67 9.76
CA ALA A 65 -0.77 -40.85 9.63
C ALA A 65 -1.90 -40.74 10.66
N ALA A 66 -3.13 -41.01 10.22
CA ALA A 66 -4.31 -40.96 11.07
C ALA A 66 -4.01 -41.72 12.38
N ALA A 67 -4.17 -41.04 13.52
CA ALA A 67 -4.09 -41.69 14.81
C ALA A 67 -5.21 -42.73 14.87
N SER A 68 -4.83 -44.01 14.93
CA SER A 68 -5.74 -45.13 15.11
C SER A 68 -6.48 -44.96 16.44
N ALA A 69 -7.81 -45.01 16.38
CA ALA A 69 -8.68 -45.29 17.52
C ALA A 69 -8.89 -46.80 17.63
#